data_AF-A0A0V8RQD4-F1
#
_entry.id   AF-A0A0V8RQD4-F1
#
_cell.length_a   1.000
_cell.length_b   1.000
_cell.length_c   1.000
_cell.angle_alpha   90.00
_cell.angle_beta   90.00
_cell.angle_gamma   90.00
#
_symmetry.space_group_name_H-M   'P 1'
#
loop_
_entity.id
_entity.type
_entity.pdbx_description
1 polymer ?
#
loop_
_entity_poly.entity_id
_entity_poly.type
_entity_poly.pdbx_seq_one_letter_code
_entity_poly.pdbx_strand_id
1 'polypeptide(L)'
;MTVAAVIKSMARELGISQTELAARARMSRASLSLKLNERRDLTLPEVERLAAVLGTSVRELLDQVERTTETAPAPDKSRGYAIADKATGVVILQASHGSIYDEDIPA
;
A
#
# COMPACT_ATOMS: atom_id res chain seq x y z
N MET A 1 -1.37 -5.47 0.40
CA MET A 1 -1.00 -5.13 1.79
C MET A 1 0.50 -5.40 1.95
N THR A 2 1.24 -4.67 2.79
CA THR A 2 2.68 -4.90 3.01
C THR A 2 2.96 -5.36 4.43
N VAL A 3 4.14 -5.96 4.67
CA VAL A 3 4.58 -6.36 6.03
C VAL A 3 4.52 -5.18 7.01
N ALA A 4 4.89 -3.97 6.56
CA ALA A 4 4.80 -2.75 7.34
C ALA A 4 3.36 -2.42 7.75
N ALA A 5 2.39 -2.62 6.86
CA ALA A 5 0.97 -2.41 7.15
C ALA A 5 0.44 -3.46 8.16
N VAL A 6 0.84 -4.73 8.03
CA VAL A 6 0.48 -5.79 8.98
C VAL A 6 1.00 -5.46 10.38
N ILE A 7 2.27 -5.08 10.49
CA ILE A 7 2.90 -4.70 11.76
C ILE A 7 2.16 -3.51 12.40
N LYS A 8 1.73 -2.51 11.62
CA LYS A 8 0.90 -1.40 12.15
C LYS A 8 -0.45 -1.89 12.67
N SER A 9 -1.14 -2.76 11.94
CA SER A 9 -2.45 -3.28 12.35
C SER A 9 -2.35 -4.04 13.67
N MET A 10 -1.41 -4.99 13.74
CA MET A 10 -1.20 -5.80 14.94
C MET A 10 -0.78 -4.94 16.14
N ALA A 11 0.12 -3.97 15.96
CA ALA A 11 0.50 -3.06 17.04
C ALA A 11 -0.71 -2.27 17.57
N ARG A 12 -1.61 -1.83 16.68
CA ARG A 12 -2.85 -1.14 17.05
C ARG A 12 -3.81 -2.06 17.78
N GLU A 13 -3.99 -3.29 17.31
CA GLU A 13 -4.85 -4.32 17.94
C GLU A 13 -4.37 -4.68 19.35
N LEU A 14 -3.06 -4.75 19.55
CA LEU A 14 -2.43 -5.00 20.85
C LEU A 14 -2.34 -3.75 21.74
N GLY A 15 -2.78 -2.58 21.28
CA GLY A 15 -2.67 -1.32 22.02
C GLY A 15 -1.23 -0.83 22.22
N ILE A 16 -0.28 -1.33 21.44
CA ILE A 16 1.14 -0.97 21.52
C ILE A 16 1.36 0.31 20.72
N SER A 17 1.78 1.38 21.41
CA SER A 17 2.15 2.62 20.73
C SER A 17 3.39 2.42 19.84
N GLN A 18 3.54 3.24 18.80
CA GLN A 18 4.72 3.17 17.93
C GLN A 18 6.03 3.47 18.68
N THR A 19 5.99 4.33 19.70
CA THR A 19 7.15 4.61 20.57
C THR A 19 7.53 3.36 21.37
N GLU A 20 6.55 2.68 21.94
CA GLU A 20 6.75 1.44 22.70
C GLU A 20 7.27 0.31 21.81
N LEU A 21 6.68 0.14 20.62
CA LEU A 21 7.12 -0.84 19.64
C LEU A 21 8.58 -0.60 19.24
N ALA A 22 8.96 0.66 18.99
CA ALA A 22 10.34 1.03 18.66
C ALA A 22 11.32 0.70 19.80
N ALA A 23 10.95 1.07 21.03
CA ALA A 23 11.76 0.82 22.22
C ALA A 23 12.00 -0.68 22.42
N ARG A 24 10.94 -1.50 22.37
CA ARG A 24 11.03 -2.95 22.53
C ARG A 24 11.80 -3.62 21.38
N ALA A 25 11.66 -3.12 20.15
CA ALA A 25 12.39 -3.63 18.98
C ALA A 25 13.83 -3.07 18.86
N ARG A 26 14.29 -2.32 19.88
CA ARG A 26 15.64 -1.74 19.95
C ARG A 26 15.99 -0.86 18.75
N MET A 27 15.04 -0.05 18.31
CA MET A 27 15.22 0.91 17.21
C MET A 27 14.69 2.30 17.56
N SER A 28 15.20 3.33 16.90
CA SER A 28 14.67 4.68 17.11
C SER A 28 13.25 4.80 16.56
N ARG A 29 12.40 5.55 17.26
CA ARG A 29 11.04 5.86 16.80
C ARG A 29 11.02 6.46 15.38
N ALA A 30 11.98 7.33 15.08
CA ALA A 30 12.10 7.96 13.75
C ALA A 30 12.41 6.93 12.66
N SER A 31 13.36 6.01 12.90
CA SER A 31 13.67 4.93 11.96
C SER A 31 12.47 4.02 11.74
N LEU A 32 11.82 3.59 12.83
CA LEU A 32 10.61 2.78 12.76
C LEU A 32 9.51 3.49 11.96
N SER A 33 9.33 4.80 12.14
CA SER A 33 8.35 5.58 11.39
C SER A 33 8.62 5.60 9.90
N LEU A 34 9.86 5.83 9.48
CA LEU A 34 10.22 5.78 8.07
C LEU A 34 9.95 4.41 7.46
N LYS A 35 10.28 3.34 8.21
CA LYS A 35 10.09 1.95 7.78
C LYS A 35 8.62 1.56 7.68
N LEU A 36 7.84 1.84 8.72
CA LEU A 36 6.41 1.53 8.74
C LEU A 36 5.65 2.34 7.68
N ASN A 37 6.10 3.55 7.34
CA ASN A 37 5.50 4.38 6.29
C ASN A 37 6.13 4.17 4.91
N GLU A 38 6.84 3.06 4.70
CA GLU A 38 7.35 2.64 3.39
C GLU A 38 8.27 3.69 2.74
N ARG A 39 8.89 4.54 3.57
CA ARG A 39 9.93 5.48 3.17
C ARG A 39 11.33 4.85 3.22
N ARG A 40 11.44 3.71 3.90
CA ARG A 40 12.66 2.89 4.01
C ARG A 40 12.26 1.42 4.13
N ASP A 41 13.11 0.54 3.61
CA ASP A 41 12.87 -0.90 3.71
C ASP A 41 13.14 -1.44 5.11
N LEU A 42 12.40 -2.48 5.47
CA LEU A 42 12.69 -3.32 6.63
C LEU A 42 13.67 -4.42 6.21
N THR A 43 14.76 -4.56 6.97
CA THR A 43 15.64 -5.71 6.85
C THR A 43 15.02 -6.91 7.55
N LEU A 44 15.37 -8.13 7.14
CA LEU A 44 14.85 -9.35 7.76
C LEU A 44 15.08 -9.39 9.29
N PRO A 45 16.27 -9.05 9.84
CA PRO A 45 16.46 -9.03 11.29
C PRO A 45 15.58 -8.01 12.02
N GLU A 46 15.18 -6.92 11.37
CA GLU A 46 14.23 -5.96 11.94
C GLU A 46 12.81 -6.51 11.95
N VAL A 47 12.40 -7.21 10.89
CA VAL A 47 11.11 -7.90 10.83
C VAL A 47 11.04 -8.96 11.93
N GLU A 48 12.09 -9.76 12.11
CA GLU A 48 12.16 -10.76 13.18
C GLU A 48 12.03 -10.13 14.57
N ARG A 49 12.73 -9.02 14.84
CA ARG A 49 12.61 -8.31 16.11
C ARG A 49 11.20 -7.75 16.33
N LEU A 50 10.60 -7.17 15.30
CA LEU A 50 9.24 -6.62 15.40
C LEU A 50 8.21 -7.74 15.60
N ALA A 51 8.35 -8.86 14.90
CA ALA A 51 7.52 -10.05 15.07
C ALA A 51 7.60 -10.59 16.51
N ALA A 52 8.82 -10.72 17.05
CA ALA A 52 9.03 -11.16 18.42
C ALA A 52 8.36 -10.23 19.45
N VAL A 53 8.41 -8.92 19.25
CA VAL A 53 7.72 -7.94 20.13
C VAL A 53 6.20 -8.07 20.06
N LEU A 54 5.68 -8.39 18.87
CA LEU A 54 4.26 -8.59 18.63
C LEU A 54 3.77 -10.00 19.03
N GLY A 55 4.66 -10.87 19.53
CA GLY A 55 4.32 -12.24 19.91
C GLY A 55 3.96 -13.14 18.72
N THR A 56 4.53 -12.86 17.54
CA THR A 56 4.27 -13.59 16.28
C THR A 56 5.59 -13.97 15.60
N SER A 57 5.50 -14.73 14.50
CA SER A 57 6.61 -15.10 13.64
C SER A 57 6.61 -14.34 12.32
N VAL A 58 7.76 -14.30 11.63
CA VAL A 58 7.85 -13.72 10.27
C VAL A 58 6.94 -14.45 9.29
N ARG A 59 6.79 -15.77 9.43
CA ARG A 59 5.89 -16.58 8.60
C ARG A 59 4.43 -16.10 8.73
N GLU A 60 3.94 -15.96 9.95
CA GLU A 60 2.56 -15.50 10.19
C GLU A 60 2.31 -14.08 9.64
N LEU A 61 3.32 -13.20 9.71
CA LEU A 61 3.24 -11.87 9.10
C LEU A 61 3.07 -11.97 7.57
N LEU A 62 3.81 -12.87 6.92
CA LEU A 62 3.72 -13.09 5.47
C LEU A 62 2.40 -13.75 5.08
N ASP A 63 1.95 -14.76 5.83
CA ASP A 63 0.66 -15.43 5.60
C ASP A 63 -0.50 -14.41 5.71
N GLN A 64 -0.40 -13.41 6.58
CA GLN A 64 -1.40 -12.34 6.69
C GLN A 64 -1.34 -11.35 5.52
N VAL A 65 -0.15 -11.08 4.98
CA VAL A 65 -0.01 -10.31 3.74
C VAL A 65 -0.70 -11.04 2.59
N GLU A 66 -0.41 -12.32 2.42
CA GLU A 66 -0.94 -13.17 1.34
C GLU A 66 -2.47 -13.29 1.39
N ARG A 67 -3.04 -13.62 2.55
CA ARG A 67 -4.50 -13.69 2.74
C ARG A 67 -5.22 -12.41 2.36
N THR A 68 -4.60 -11.26 2.67
CA THR A 68 -5.19 -9.95 2.32
C THR A 68 -5.04 -9.64 0.84
N THR A 69 -4.02 -10.16 0.16
CA THR A 69 -3.90 -10.03 -1.29
C THR A 69 -4.88 -10.92 -2.06
N GLU A 70 -5.20 -12.11 -1.56
CA GLU A 70 -6.20 -13.01 -2.17
C GLU A 70 -7.63 -12.49 -2.02
N THR A 71 -7.90 -11.71 -0.96
CA THR A 71 -9.23 -11.12 -0.70
C THR A 71 -9.43 -9.78 -1.43
N ALA A 72 -8.41 -9.24 -2.10
CA ALA A 72 -8.56 -8.02 -2.87
C ALA A 72 -9.39 -8.31 -4.14
N PRO A 73 -10.54 -7.64 -4.37
CA PRO A 73 -11.23 -7.75 -5.63
C PRO A 73 -10.27 -7.35 -6.76
N ALA A 74 -10.26 -8.13 -7.83
CA ALA A 74 -9.45 -7.86 -9.02
C ALA A 74 -9.57 -6.37 -9.40
N PRO A 75 -8.47 -5.67 -9.72
CA PRO A 75 -8.57 -4.28 -10.14
C PRO A 75 -9.48 -4.22 -11.37
N ASP A 76 -10.61 -3.56 -11.20
CA ASP A 76 -11.51 -3.26 -12.31
C ASP A 76 -10.70 -2.48 -13.35
N LYS A 77 -10.53 -3.10 -14.53
CA LYS A 77 -9.86 -2.50 -15.68
C LYS A 77 -10.77 -1.47 -16.37
N SER A 78 -11.85 -1.01 -15.75
CA SER A 78 -12.57 0.17 -16.20
C SER A 78 -11.82 1.45 -15.75
N ARG A 79 -10.89 1.90 -16.59
CA ARG A 79 -10.38 3.28 -16.56
C ARG A 79 -11.54 4.23 -16.93
N GLY A 80 -12.45 4.47 -16.00
CA GLY A 80 -13.42 5.55 -16.06
C GLY A 80 -13.11 6.52 -14.92
N TYR A 81 -12.60 7.71 -15.23
CA TYR A 81 -12.55 8.78 -14.23
C TYR A 81 -13.99 9.20 -13.94
N ALA A 82 -14.50 8.86 -12.76
CA ALA A 82 -15.77 9.40 -12.28
C ALA A 82 -15.58 10.89 -11.96
N ILE A 83 -15.87 11.76 -12.93
CA ILE A 83 -15.94 13.20 -12.71
C ILE A 83 -17.30 13.49 -12.07
N ALA A 84 -17.30 13.82 -10.78
CA ALA A 84 -18.47 14.34 -10.11
C ALA A 84 -18.66 15.81 -10.53
N ASP A 85 -19.53 16.06 -11.50
CA ASP A 85 -19.97 17.39 -11.91
C ASP A 85 -20.76 18.03 -10.76
N LYS A 86 -20.11 18.89 -9.99
CA LYS A 86 -20.81 19.97 -9.30
C LYS A 86 -20.78 21.16 -10.25
N ALA A 87 -21.88 21.91 -10.32
CA ALA A 87 -22.04 23.09 -11.17
C ALA A 87 -21.06 24.23 -10.79
N THR A 88 -19.78 24.00 -11.02
CA THR A 88 -18.70 24.97 -11.09
C THR A 88 -18.45 25.09 -12.58
N GLY A 89 -18.72 26.24 -13.18
CA GLY A 89 -18.71 26.50 -14.63
C GLY A 89 -17.37 26.22 -15.33
N VAL A 90 -16.98 24.96 -15.35
CA VAL A 90 -15.75 24.42 -15.92
C VAL A 90 -16.14 23.73 -17.22
N VAL A 91 -15.53 24.17 -18.32
CA VAL A 91 -15.67 23.53 -19.62
C VAL A 91 -14.58 22.46 -19.72
N ILE A 92 -14.96 21.18 -19.75
CA ILE A 92 -14.02 20.08 -19.97
C ILE A 92 -13.92 19.82 -21.49
N LEU A 93 -12.77 20.13 -22.07
CA LEU A 93 -12.46 19.81 -23.46
C LEU A 93 -11.99 18.35 -23.55
N GLN A 94 -12.85 17.47 -24.07
CA GLN A 94 -12.44 16.13 -24.48
C GLN A 94 -11.67 16.21 -25.80
N ALA A 95 -10.38 15.87 -25.76
CA ALA A 95 -9.60 15.61 -26.96
C ALA A 95 -9.69 14.12 -27.30
N SER A 96 -10.29 13.79 -28.44
CA SER A 96 -10.25 12.45 -29.02
C SER A 96 -8.89 12.26 -29.72
N HIS A 97 -8.20 11.15 -29.44
CA HIS A 97 -6.97 10.78 -30.14
C HIS A 97 -7.33 10.34 -31.58
N GLY A 98 -7.20 11.26 -32.54
CA GLY A 98 -7.27 10.94 -33.97
C GLY A 98 -5.91 10.40 -34.44
N SER A 99 -5.88 9.19 -35.00
CA SER A 99 -4.70 8.69 -35.69
C SER A 99 -4.49 9.48 -36.99
N ILE A 100 -3.31 10.06 -37.16
CA ILE A 100 -2.92 10.88 -38.33
C ILE A 100 -2.29 10.07 -39.46
N TYR A 101 -2.30 8.74 -39.36
CA TYR A 101 -1.79 7.84 -40.38
C TYR A 101 -2.99 7.23 -41.10
N ASP A 102 -3.22 7.65 -42.35
CA ASP A 102 -4.05 6.92 -43.31
C ASP A 102 -3.27 5.67 -43.71
N GLU A 103 -3.68 4.50 -43.23
CA GLU A 103 -3.30 3.25 -43.89
C GLU A 103 -4.26 3.08 -45.08
N ASP A 104 -3.82 3.50 -46.26
CA ASP A 104 -4.45 3.16 -47.54
C ASP A 104 -4.53 1.63 -47.67
N ILE A 105 -5.71 1.06 -47.42
CA ILE A 105 -6.00 -0.35 -47.70
C ILE A 105 -6.68 -0.40 -49.08
N PRO A 106 -5.98 -0.81 -50.16
CA PRO A 106 -6.64 -1.05 -51.44
C PRO A 106 -7.51 -2.32 -51.38
N ALA A 107 -8.63 -2.23 -52.11
CA ALA A 107 -9.72 -3.21 -52.18
C ALA A 107 -9.34 -4.57 -52.78
#